data_AF-A0A0G4E5B2-F1
#
_entry.id   AF-A0A0G4E5B2-F1
#
_cell.length_a   1.000
_cell.length_b   1.000
_cell.length_c   1.000
_cell.angle_alpha   90.00
_cell.angle_beta   90.00
_cell.angle_gamma   90.00
#
_symmetry.space_group_name_H-M   'P 1'
#
loop_
_entity.id
_entity.type
_entity.pdbx_description
1 polymer ?
#
loop_
_entity_poly.entity_id
_entity_poly.type
_entity_poly.pdbx_seq_one_letter_code
_entity_poly.pdbx_strand_id
1 'polypeptide(L)'
;MKPQVMISAVHPVLGRLYWVYVSNACCNAPDYFGVTMHRSSAMLLPQGWRTDDFLQWRHKGHMYTVFEENQYGSDYWVEEDDETGELHQSMTGALGELQSRSGQTVEEFRLWLFRAKWADIPKLELVRVEAQFDNGQQHMVG
;
A
#
# COMPACT_ATOMS: atom_id res chain seq x y z
N MET A 1 -21.27 3.47 -8.17
CA MET A 1 -19.82 3.62 -7.94
C MET A 1 -19.13 2.40 -8.53
N LYS A 2 -17.99 2.56 -9.24
CA LYS A 2 -17.21 1.39 -9.69
C LYS A 2 -16.70 0.64 -8.45
N PRO A 3 -16.63 -0.71 -8.47
CA PRO A 3 -15.99 -1.46 -7.39
C PRO A 3 -14.57 -0.94 -7.15
N GLN A 4 -14.12 -0.98 -5.90
CA GLN A 4 -12.78 -0.53 -5.52
C GLN A 4 -11.84 -1.71 -5.34
N VAL A 5 -10.57 -1.50 -5.65
CA VAL A 5 -9.49 -2.46 -5.49
C VAL A 5 -8.37 -1.87 -4.64
N MET A 6 -7.69 -2.74 -3.90
CA MET A 6 -6.41 -2.45 -3.24
C MET A 6 -5.31 -3.12 -4.06
N ILE A 7 -4.14 -2.50 -4.13
CA ILE A 7 -2.97 -3.04 -4.80
C ILE A 7 -2.11 -3.75 -3.76
N SER A 8 -1.83 -5.03 -3.97
CA SER A 8 -1.22 -5.88 -2.95
C SER A 8 -0.25 -6.90 -3.51
N ALA A 9 0.79 -7.20 -2.74
CA ALA A 9 1.71 -8.31 -2.96
C ALA A 9 1.88 -9.10 -1.65
N VAL A 10 2.29 -10.37 -1.74
CA VAL A 10 2.56 -11.21 -0.56
C VAL A 10 4.06 -11.43 -0.43
N HIS A 11 4.63 -10.85 0.61
CA HIS A 11 6.00 -11.05 1.01
C HIS A 11 6.15 -12.37 1.81
N PRO A 12 7.20 -13.18 1.58
CA PRO A 12 7.36 -14.47 2.25
C PRO A 12 7.44 -14.38 3.78
N VAL A 13 8.12 -13.36 4.31
CA VAL A 13 8.25 -13.11 5.76
C VAL A 13 7.14 -12.19 6.31
N LEU A 14 6.97 -10.98 5.76
CA LEU A 14 6.03 -9.98 6.26
C LEU A 14 4.55 -10.32 6.01
N GLY A 15 4.26 -11.25 5.11
CA GLY A 15 2.90 -11.51 4.66
C GLY A 15 2.42 -10.45 3.67
N ARG A 16 1.13 -10.09 3.74
CA ARG A 16 0.51 -9.24 2.74
C ARG A 16 0.89 -7.77 2.93
N LEU A 17 1.37 -7.16 1.85
CA LEU A 17 1.65 -5.73 1.74
C LEU A 17 0.66 -5.05 0.80
N TYR A 18 0.49 -3.75 1.01
CA TYR A 18 -0.43 -2.88 0.29
C TYR A 18 0.25 -1.58 -0.10
N TRP A 19 -0.12 -1.02 -1.26
CA TRP A 19 0.25 0.36 -1.59
C TRP A 19 -0.47 1.35 -0.68
N VAL A 20 0.22 2.43 -0.31
CA VAL A 20 -0.32 3.56 0.45
C VAL A 20 -0.14 4.83 -0.38
N TYR A 21 -1.19 5.65 -0.44
CA TYR A 21 -1.15 6.97 -1.02
C TYR A 21 -1.92 7.93 -0.13
N VAL A 22 -1.27 9.03 0.26
CA VAL A 22 -1.90 10.11 1.03
C VAL A 22 -1.70 11.40 0.26
N SER A 23 -2.79 12.05 -0.15
CA SER A 23 -2.67 13.36 -0.76
C SER A 23 -2.51 14.43 0.32
N ASN A 24 -1.49 15.25 0.17
CA ASN A 24 -1.20 16.37 1.08
C ASN A 24 -1.51 17.74 0.45
N ALA A 25 -2.30 17.74 -0.64
CA ALA A 25 -2.69 18.94 -1.36
C ALA A 25 -3.41 19.98 -0.47
N CYS A 26 -4.16 19.53 0.55
CA CYS A 26 -4.85 20.42 1.50
C CYS A 26 -3.90 21.31 2.32
N CYS A 27 -2.64 20.89 2.47
CA CYS A 27 -1.62 21.61 3.23
C CYS A 27 -0.48 22.14 2.33
N ASN A 28 -0.66 22.14 1.00
CA ASN A 28 0.37 22.50 0.03
C ASN A 28 1.71 21.75 0.24
N ALA A 29 1.61 20.47 0.60
CA ALA A 29 2.77 19.60 0.81
C ALA A 29 2.79 18.44 -0.22
N PRO A 30 3.97 17.85 -0.49
CA PRO A 30 4.08 16.73 -1.42
C PRO A 30 3.22 15.54 -0.99
N ASP A 31 2.58 14.88 -1.97
CA ASP A 31 1.85 13.64 -1.71
C ASP A 31 2.80 12.56 -1.20
N TYR A 32 2.32 11.71 -0.29
CA TYR A 32 3.09 10.60 0.26
C TYR A 32 2.73 9.29 -0.45
N PHE A 33 3.77 8.53 -0.80
CA PHE A 33 3.68 7.19 -1.38
C PHE A 33 4.40 6.21 -0.47
N GLY A 34 3.76 5.10 -0.14
CA GLY A 34 4.34 4.13 0.79
C GLY A 34 3.85 2.70 0.56
N VAL A 35 4.27 1.83 1.48
CA VAL A 35 3.86 0.42 1.56
C VAL A 35 3.50 0.11 3.01
N THR A 36 2.49 -0.72 3.23
CA THR A 36 2.03 -1.08 4.57
C THR A 36 1.56 -2.53 4.64
N MET A 37 1.56 -3.12 5.84
CA MET A 37 0.82 -4.36 6.15
C MET A 37 -0.64 -4.08 6.55
N HIS A 38 -0.98 -2.82 6.87
CA HIS A 38 -2.30 -2.47 7.37
C HIS A 38 -3.30 -2.27 6.24
N ARG A 39 -4.22 -3.22 6.09
CA ARG A 39 -5.30 -3.16 5.09
C ARG A 39 -6.13 -1.87 5.17
N SER A 40 -6.35 -1.32 6.36
CA SER A 40 -7.12 -0.08 6.58
C SER A 40 -6.46 1.15 5.99
N SER A 41 -5.14 1.13 5.79
CA SER A 41 -4.35 2.22 5.23
C SER A 41 -4.06 2.01 3.74
N ALA A 42 -4.56 0.92 3.15
CA ALA A 42 -4.35 0.61 1.75
C ALA A 42 -5.03 1.63 0.85
N MET A 43 -4.29 2.09 -0.15
CA MET A 43 -4.82 2.90 -1.24
C MET A 43 -5.95 2.16 -1.96
N LEU A 44 -7.02 2.89 -2.27
CA LEU A 44 -8.16 2.40 -3.03
C LEU A 44 -8.17 3.03 -4.42
N LEU A 45 -8.22 2.19 -5.45
CA LEU A 45 -8.42 2.62 -6.83
C LEU A 45 -9.71 2.02 -7.40
N PRO A 46 -10.36 2.68 -8.38
CA PRO A 46 -11.44 2.06 -9.14
C PRO A 46 -10.95 0.78 -9.84
N GLN A 47 -11.79 -0.25 -9.88
CA GLN A 47 -11.55 -1.42 -10.71
C GLN A 47 -11.35 -0.99 -12.17
N GLY A 48 -10.30 -1.52 -12.81
CA GLY A 48 -9.89 -1.13 -14.16
C GLY A 48 -8.95 0.07 -14.22
N TRP A 49 -8.43 0.56 -13.09
CA TRP A 49 -7.48 1.69 -13.07
C TRP A 49 -6.24 1.48 -13.97
N ARG A 50 -5.79 0.22 -14.17
CA ARG A 50 -4.64 -0.08 -15.03
C ARG A 50 -4.89 0.20 -16.51
N THR A 51 -6.14 0.29 -16.94
CA THR A 51 -6.53 0.59 -18.33
C THR A 51 -7.12 2.00 -18.46
N ASP A 52 -7.16 2.76 -17.37
CA ASP A 52 -7.56 4.17 -17.36
C ASP A 52 -6.29 5.02 -17.52
N ASP A 53 -6.20 5.78 -18.61
CA ASP A 53 -4.96 6.50 -18.97
C ASP A 53 -4.46 7.42 -17.86
N PHE A 54 -5.37 8.15 -17.21
CA PHE A 54 -5.00 9.10 -16.16
C PHE A 54 -4.55 8.38 -14.89
N LEU A 55 -5.33 7.40 -14.42
CA LEU A 55 -4.99 6.66 -13.19
C LEU A 55 -3.74 5.80 -13.37
N GLN A 56 -3.59 5.18 -14.54
CA GLN A 56 -2.39 4.43 -14.88
C GLN A 56 -1.19 5.37 -14.93
N TRP A 57 -1.27 6.52 -15.62
CA TRP A 57 -0.19 7.50 -15.63
C TRP A 57 0.21 7.95 -14.23
N ARG A 58 -0.78 8.24 -13.35
CA ARG A 58 -0.54 8.74 -11.99
C ARG A 58 0.12 7.71 -11.08
N HIS A 59 -0.24 6.42 -11.20
CA HIS A 59 0.11 5.39 -10.21
C HIS A 59 1.04 4.28 -10.73
N LYS A 60 1.30 4.17 -12.04
CA LYS A 60 2.23 3.13 -12.58
C LYS A 60 3.64 3.23 -12.00
N GLY A 61 4.06 4.44 -11.61
CA GLY A 61 5.36 4.73 -11.03
C GLY A 61 5.43 4.59 -9.51
N HIS A 62 4.40 4.04 -8.84
CA HIS A 62 4.30 4.05 -7.37
C HIS A 62 5.59 3.61 -6.67
N MET A 63 6.16 2.47 -7.06
CA MET A 63 7.40 1.96 -6.44
C MET A 63 8.61 2.86 -6.72
N TYR A 64 8.68 3.53 -7.88
CA TYR A 64 9.75 4.50 -8.14
C TYR A 64 9.63 5.70 -7.20
N THR A 65 8.41 6.20 -6.97
CA THR A 65 8.18 7.31 -6.05
C THR A 65 8.44 6.93 -4.59
N VAL A 66 8.11 5.71 -4.16
CA VAL A 66 8.48 5.21 -2.81
C VAL A 66 9.98 5.25 -2.57
N PHE A 67 10.80 5.10 -3.62
CA PHE A 67 12.25 5.08 -3.56
C PHE A 67 12.90 6.34 -4.15
N GLU A 68 12.16 7.45 -4.23
CA GLU A 68 12.72 8.75 -4.64
C GLU A 68 13.41 9.40 -3.44
N GLU A 69 14.74 9.41 -3.45
CA GLU A 69 15.56 9.95 -2.35
C GLU A 69 15.36 11.45 -2.15
N ASN A 70 15.09 12.19 -3.24
CA ASN A 70 14.97 13.65 -3.20
C ASN A 70 13.56 14.10 -2.78
N GLN A 71 12.66 13.17 -2.47
CA GLN A 71 11.31 13.48 -2.04
C GLN A 71 11.32 13.91 -0.56
N TYR A 72 10.72 15.06 -0.28
CA TYR A 72 10.54 15.51 1.10
C TYR A 72 9.74 14.47 1.90
N GLY A 73 10.33 14.01 3.01
CA GLY A 73 9.75 12.95 3.84
C GLY A 73 9.92 11.55 3.25
N SER A 74 10.89 11.34 2.35
CA SER A 74 11.27 10.01 1.89
C SER A 74 11.72 9.15 3.05
N ASP A 75 11.35 7.87 3.01
CA ASP A 75 11.85 6.87 3.95
C ASP A 75 13.13 6.19 3.42
N TYR A 76 13.63 6.58 2.23
CA TYR A 76 14.79 5.97 1.56
C TYR A 76 15.81 7.02 1.14
N TRP A 77 17.09 6.72 1.37
CA TRP A 77 18.20 7.63 1.07
C TRP A 77 19.40 6.85 0.52
N VAL A 78 20.16 7.49 -0.37
CA VAL A 78 21.49 7.04 -0.78
C VAL A 78 22.49 8.14 -0.44
N GLU A 79 23.54 7.75 0.28
CA GLU A 79 24.65 8.63 0.64
C GLU A 79 25.92 8.06 -0.01
N GLU A 80 26.74 8.92 -0.59
CA GLU A 80 28.08 8.56 -1.05
C GLU A 80 29.06 8.86 0.08
N ASP A 81 29.89 7.89 0.44
CA ASP A 81 30.96 8.08 1.41
C ASP A 81 32.08 8.93 0.78
N ASP A 82 32.35 10.11 1.36
CA ASP A 82 33.29 11.08 0.81
C ASP A 82 34.75 10.58 0.74
N GLU A 83 35.13 9.57 1.54
CA GLU A 83 36.50 9.05 1.59
C GLU A 83 36.71 7.89 0.62
N THR A 84 35.70 7.05 0.44
CA THR A 84 35.78 5.78 -0.32
C THR A 84 35.05 5.83 -1.66
N GLY A 85 34.10 6.76 -1.82
CA GLY A 85 33.18 6.83 -2.96
C GLY A 85 32.13 5.72 -2.96
N GLU A 86 31.96 4.98 -1.86
CA GLU A 86 30.96 3.91 -1.76
C GLU A 86 29.55 4.46 -1.55
N LEU A 87 28.57 3.89 -2.24
CA LEU A 87 27.16 4.26 -2.08
C LEU A 87 26.51 3.42 -0.97
N HIS A 88 26.06 4.10 0.08
CA HIS A 88 25.32 3.50 1.19
C HIS A 88 23.82 3.80 1.06
N GLN A 89 23.02 2.74 1.02
CA GLN A 89 21.56 2.84 1.00
C GLN A 89 21.02 2.68 2.42
N SER A 90 20.09 3.54 2.83
CA SER A 90 19.42 3.44 4.12
C SER A 90 17.90 3.55 3.99
N MET A 91 17.18 3.00 4.97
CA MET A 91 15.73 3.14 5.09
C MET A 91 15.35 3.53 6.52
N THR A 92 14.37 4.41 6.64
CA THR A 92 13.82 4.89 7.92
C THR A 92 12.29 4.81 7.91
N GLY A 93 11.65 5.25 9.00
CA GLY A 93 10.19 5.32 9.09
C GLY A 93 9.49 3.97 8.83
N ALA A 94 8.36 4.02 8.14
CA ALA A 94 7.55 2.83 7.89
C ALA A 94 8.25 1.84 6.96
N LEU A 95 9.02 2.35 5.97
CA LEU A 95 9.76 1.50 5.05
C LEU A 95 10.90 0.76 5.74
N GLY A 96 11.65 1.46 6.61
CA GLY A 96 12.72 0.88 7.41
C GLY A 96 12.22 -0.17 8.40
N GLU A 97 11.07 0.04 9.04
CA GLU A 97 10.45 -0.98 9.90
C GLU A 97 10.07 -2.26 9.12
N LEU A 98 9.52 -2.11 7.92
CA LEU A 98 9.21 -3.26 7.06
C LEU A 98 10.49 -3.98 6.63
N GLN A 99 11.52 -3.24 6.22
CA GLN A 99 12.81 -3.80 5.83
C GLN A 99 13.47 -4.55 6.99
N SER A 100 13.52 -3.96 8.18
CA SER A 100 14.08 -4.61 9.38
C SER A 100 13.35 -5.92 9.71
N ARG A 101 12.01 -5.90 9.65
CA ARG A 101 11.18 -7.07 9.93
C ARG A 101 11.22 -8.14 8.84
N SER A 102 11.59 -7.80 7.61
CA SER A 102 11.73 -8.79 6.53
C SER A 102 13.00 -9.63 6.70
N GLY A 103 13.99 -9.11 7.44
CA GLY A 103 15.31 -9.71 7.62
C GLY A 103 16.21 -9.59 6.39
N GLN A 104 15.77 -8.89 5.35
CA GLN A 104 16.54 -8.64 4.13
C GLN A 104 17.44 -7.43 4.29
N THR A 105 18.52 -7.32 3.51
CA THR A 105 19.25 -6.05 3.38
C THR A 105 18.38 -4.97 2.72
N VAL A 106 18.81 -3.71 2.79
CA VAL A 106 18.13 -2.59 2.12
C VAL A 106 17.97 -2.85 0.62
N GLU A 107 19.03 -3.29 -0.05
CA GLU A 107 18.99 -3.59 -1.48
C GLU A 107 18.08 -4.78 -1.80
N GLU A 108 18.17 -5.88 -1.03
CA GLU A 108 17.32 -7.06 -1.23
C GLU A 108 15.84 -6.73 -1.07
N PHE A 109 15.48 -5.95 -0.06
CA PHE A 109 14.11 -5.52 0.19
C PHE A 109 13.60 -4.58 -0.92
N ARG A 110 14.43 -3.62 -1.35
CA ARG A 110 14.13 -2.72 -2.47
C ARG A 110 13.90 -3.51 -3.76
N LEU A 111 14.82 -4.40 -4.12
CA LEU A 111 14.70 -5.25 -5.30
C LEU A 111 13.47 -6.15 -5.23
N TRP A 112 13.13 -6.67 -4.04
CA TRP A 112 11.92 -7.44 -3.84
C TRP A 112 10.67 -6.59 -4.14
N LEU A 113 10.57 -5.36 -3.62
CA LEU A 113 9.43 -4.47 -3.85
C LEU A 113 9.22 -4.13 -5.34
N PHE A 114 10.31 -3.94 -6.09
CA PHE A 114 10.25 -3.72 -7.54
C PHE A 114 9.85 -4.97 -8.34
N ARG A 115 10.26 -6.17 -7.89
CA ARG A 115 9.99 -7.44 -8.59
C ARG A 115 8.68 -8.11 -8.15
N ALA A 116 8.10 -7.66 -7.05
CA ALA A 116 6.89 -8.22 -6.49
C ALA A 116 5.74 -8.17 -7.50
N LYS A 117 4.94 -9.24 -7.52
CA LYS A 117 3.73 -9.33 -8.35
C LYS A 117 2.58 -8.57 -7.67
N TRP A 118 2.52 -7.26 -7.90
CA TRP A 118 1.46 -6.40 -7.38
C TRP A 118 0.13 -6.63 -8.12
N ALA A 119 -0.84 -7.21 -7.42
CA ALA A 119 -2.14 -7.56 -7.96
C ALA A 119 -3.25 -6.67 -7.38
N ASP A 120 -4.33 -6.48 -8.15
CA ASP A 120 -5.57 -5.92 -7.62
C ASP A 120 -6.31 -6.96 -6.82
N ILE A 121 -6.70 -6.60 -5.61
CA ILE A 121 -7.62 -7.39 -4.80
C ILE A 121 -8.87 -6.55 -4.47
N PRO A 122 -10.07 -7.14 -4.50
CA PRO A 122 -11.30 -6.40 -4.18
C PRO A 122 -11.24 -5.80 -2.77
N LYS A 123 -11.76 -4.58 -2.62
CA LYS A 123 -12.14 -4.05 -1.32
C LYS A 123 -13.36 -4.83 -0.83
N LEU A 124 -13.15 -5.93 -0.12
CA LEU A 124 -14.24 -6.65 0.53
C LEU A 124 -14.85 -5.75 1.60
N GLU A 125 -16.10 -5.31 1.38
CA GLU A 125 -16.93 -4.71 2.40
C GLU A 125 -17.65 -5.84 3.16
N LEU A 126 -17.52 -5.86 4.48
CA LEU A 126 -18.26 -6.79 5.33
C LEU A 126 -19.74 -6.44 5.22
N VAL A 127 -20.51 -7.24 4.49
CA VAL A 127 -21.97 -7.15 4.52
C VAL A 127 -22.42 -7.68 5.89
N ARG A 128 -22.86 -6.79 6.78
CA ARG A 128 -23.64 -7.22 7.94
C ARG A 128 -24.97 -7.76 7.40
N VAL A 129 -25.15 -9.06 7.49
CA VAL A 129 -26.47 -9.66 7.33
C VAL A 129 -27.19 -9.44 8.66
N GLU A 130 -28.08 -8.45 8.72
CA GLU A 130 -29.04 -8.37 9.82
C GLU A 130 -30.01 -9.53 9.66
N ALA A 131 -29.94 -10.50 10.56
CA ALA A 131 -30.92 -11.57 10.62
C ALA A 131 -32.29 -10.95 10.96
N GLN A 132 -33.20 -10.92 9.99
CA GLN A 132 -34.61 -10.70 10.26
C GLN A 132 -35.12 -11.92 11.04
N PHE A 133 -35.27 -11.79 12.36
CA PHE A 133 -36.03 -12.74 13.15
C PHE A 133 -37.51 -12.50 12.85
N ASP A 134 -38.11 -13.43 12.12
CA ASP A 134 -39.55 -13.49 11.88
C ASP A 134 -40.24 -13.88 13.20
N ASN A 135 -40.83 -12.89 13.87
CA ASN A 135 -41.63 -13.11 15.09
C ASN A 135 -42.96 -13.74 14.68
N GLY A 136 -42.97 -15.06 14.53
CA GLY A 136 -44.20 -15.83 14.33
C GLY A 136 -45.21 -15.55 15.44
N GLN A 137 -46.31 -14.87 15.08
CA GLN A 137 -47.49 -14.74 15.92
C GLN A 137 -48.12 -16.12 16.11
N GLN A 138 -48.06 -16.66 17.33
CA GLN A 138 -48.99 -17.70 17.77
C GLN A 138 -50.31 -17.04 18.19
N HIS A 139 -51.30 -17.07 17.30
CA HIS A 139 -52.70 -16.89 17.67
C HIS A 139 -53.21 -18.22 18.27
N MET A 140 -53.32 -18.28 19.60
CA MET A 140 -54.21 -19.24 20.26
C MET A 140 -55.62 -18.64 20.25
N VAL A 141 -56.56 -19.33 19.60
CA VAL A 141 -57.98 -19.03 19.70
C VAL A 141 -58.67 -20.27 20.25
N GLY A 142 -59.28 -20.09 21.43
CA GLY A 142 -60.53 -20.73 21.90
C GLY A 142 -60.55 -22.24 22.03
#